data_AF-A0A9W6DT81-F1
#
_entry.id   AF-A0A9W6DT81-F1
#
_cell.length_a   1.000
_cell.length_b   1.000
_cell.length_c   1.000
_cell.angle_alpha   90.00
_cell.angle_beta   90.00
_cell.angle_gamma   90.00
#
_symmetry.space_group_name_H-M   'P 1'
#
loop_
_entity.id
_entity.type
_entity.pdbx_description
1 polymer ?
#
loop_
_entity_poly.entity_id
_entity_poly.type
_entity_poly.pdbx_seq_one_letter_code
_entity_poly.pdbx_strand_id
1 'polypeptide(L)'
;REFCEKAASHGVSGIFRTSVSAQALYLVREQLEAVKIEHFCVSPSASIILVRDQAQGFYSGTNKLSTTKDTVYRTACFRKDETGRALKENRGEWEDANVKVRSDGLKK
;
A
#
# COMPACT_ATOMS: atom_id res chain seq x y z
N ARG A 1 -5.14 -14.09 18.90
CA ARG A 1 -3.89 -14.87 19.07
C ARG A 1 -3.63 -15.67 17.80
N GLU A 2 -4.58 -16.51 17.40
CA GLU A 2 -4.58 -17.26 16.13
C GLU A 2 -4.20 -16.42 14.89
N PHE A 3 -4.76 -15.21 14.74
CA PHE A 3 -4.37 -14.29 13.66
C PHE A 3 -2.86 -13.96 13.63
N CYS A 4 -2.28 -13.65 14.79
CA CYS A 4 -0.86 -13.29 14.88
C CYS A 4 0.03 -14.52 14.68
N GLU A 5 -0.38 -15.69 15.18
CA GLU A 5 0.33 -16.96 14.98
C GLU A 5 0.31 -17.36 13.50
N LYS A 6 -0.84 -17.23 12.83
CA LYS A 6 -0.96 -17.43 11.39
C LYS A 6 -0.11 -16.42 10.62
N ALA A 7 -0.14 -15.14 10.95
CA ALA A 7 0.69 -14.14 10.28
C ALA A 7 2.20 -14.46 10.43
N ALA A 8 2.63 -14.81 11.64
CA ALA A 8 4.02 -15.21 11.91
C ALA A 8 4.43 -16.45 11.12
N SER A 9 3.53 -17.44 10.95
CA SER A 9 3.82 -18.64 10.14
C SER A 9 4.00 -18.33 8.65
N HIS A 10 3.51 -17.18 8.18
CA HIS A 10 3.72 -16.68 6.81
C HIS A 10 4.90 -15.68 6.74
N GLY A 11 5.76 -15.63 7.76
CA GLY A 11 6.97 -14.79 7.75
C GLY A 11 6.73 -13.32 8.11
N VAL A 12 5.54 -12.94 8.58
CA VAL A 12 5.26 -11.57 9.02
C VAL A 12 6.07 -11.25 10.27
N SER A 13 7.00 -10.30 10.16
CA SER A 13 7.92 -9.88 11.23
C SER A 13 7.31 -8.87 12.21
N GLY A 14 6.21 -8.22 11.85
CA GLY A 14 5.55 -7.23 12.69
C GLY A 14 4.12 -6.92 12.25
N ILE A 15 3.23 -6.69 13.23
CA ILE A 15 1.83 -6.35 12.99
C ILE A 15 1.49 -5.08 13.76
N PHE A 16 1.20 -4.01 13.02
CA PHE A 16 0.70 -2.76 13.57
C PHE A 16 -0.83 -2.78 13.54
N ARG A 17 -1.45 -3.15 14.68
CA ARG A 17 -2.90 -3.05 14.83
C ARG A 17 -3.24 -1.62 15.25
N THR A 18 -4.11 -0.97 14.48
CA THR A 18 -4.45 0.44 14.66
C THR A 18 -5.16 0.69 15.99
N SER A 19 -4.49 1.39 16.89
CA SER A 19 -5.14 2.23 17.89
C SER A 19 -4.08 3.15 18.50
N VAL A 20 -3.91 4.37 17.97
CA VAL A 20 -3.68 5.64 18.73
C VAL A 20 -3.68 6.81 17.73
N SER A 21 -2.97 6.72 16.59
CA SER A 21 -2.90 7.82 15.62
C SER A 21 -2.69 7.33 14.19
N ALA A 22 -3.49 7.83 13.25
CA ALA A 22 -3.32 7.56 11.82
C ALA A 22 -1.98 8.09 11.29
N GLN A 23 -1.44 9.18 11.87
CA GLN A 23 -0.13 9.72 11.48
C GLN A 23 1.01 8.77 11.81
N ALA A 24 0.99 8.13 12.99
CA ALA A 24 2.04 7.19 13.38
C ALA A 24 2.09 6.00 12.42
N LEU A 25 0.92 5.50 12.00
CA LEU A 25 0.83 4.44 11.00
C LEU A 25 1.38 4.88 9.63
N TYR A 26 1.10 6.12 9.21
CA TYR A 26 1.60 6.65 7.94
C TYR A 26 3.12 6.80 7.93
N LEU A 27 3.72 7.25 9.03
CA LEU A 27 5.18 7.33 9.16
C LEU A 27 5.85 5.94 9.01
N VAL A 28 5.30 4.92 9.67
CA VAL A 28 5.82 3.54 9.55
C VAL A 28 5.68 3.02 8.12
N ARG A 29 4.55 3.29 7.47
CA ARG A 29 4.32 2.87 6.08
C ARG A 29 5.24 3.58 5.09
N GLU A 30 5.49 4.86 5.28
CA GLU A 30 6.43 5.62 4.47
C GLU A 30 7.85 5.07 4.64
N GLN A 31 8.29 4.84 5.88
CA GLN A 31 9.62 4.31 6.17
C GLN A 31 9.85 2.89 5.62
N LEU A 32 8.82 2.06 5.63
CA LEU A 32 8.88 0.69 5.12
C LEU A 32 8.49 0.57 3.65
N GLU A 33 8.24 1.68 2.96
CA GLU A 33 7.74 1.72 1.57
C GLU A 33 6.54 0.76 1.37
N ALA A 34 5.62 0.76 2.34
CA ALA A 34 4.63 -0.28 2.49
C ALA A 34 3.69 -0.38 1.28
N VAL A 35 3.39 -1.62 0.90
CA VAL A 35 2.38 -1.97 -0.11
C VAL A 35 1.34 -2.86 0.58
N LYS A 36 0.06 -2.62 0.30
CA LYS A 36 -1.02 -3.51 0.71
C LYS A 36 -1.46 -4.34 -0.49
N ILE A 37 -1.48 -5.65 -0.33
CA ILE A 37 -1.97 -6.58 -1.35
C ILE A 37 -3.22 -7.25 -0.80
N GLU A 38 -4.29 -7.20 -1.57
CA GLU A 38 -5.55 -7.86 -1.25
C GLU A 38 -5.97 -8.76 -2.41
N HIS A 39 -6.25 -10.02 -2.10
CA HIS A 39 -6.72 -11.00 -3.06
C HIS A 39 -8.21 -11.24 -2.85
N PHE A 40 -8.98 -11.06 -3.92
CA PHE A 40 -10.42 -11.29 -3.96
C PHE A 40 -10.72 -12.41 -4.95
N CYS A 41 -11.17 -13.56 -4.46
CA CYS A 41 -11.73 -14.61 -5.32
C CYS A 41 -13.18 -14.24 -5.67
N VAL A 42 -13.43 -13.83 -6.92
CA VAL A 42 -14.76 -13.43 -7.40
C VAL A 42 -15.58 -14.66 -7.80
N SER A 43 -14.93 -15.66 -8.38
CA SER A 43 -15.50 -16.97 -8.72
C SER A 43 -14.40 -18.03 -8.78
N PRO A 44 -14.73 -19.33 -8.98
CA PRO A 44 -13.71 -20.38 -9.16
C PRO A 44 -12.77 -20.14 -10.35
N SER A 45 -13.16 -19.31 -11.31
CA SER A 45 -12.37 -18.99 -12.52
C SER A 45 -11.93 -17.53 -12.60
N ALA A 46 -12.26 -16.71 -11.60
CA ALA A 46 -11.96 -15.28 -11.62
C ALA A 46 -11.48 -14.80 -10.24
N SER A 47 -10.31 -14.18 -10.25
CA SER A 47 -9.74 -13.51 -9.08
C SER A 47 -9.29 -12.10 -9.44
N ILE A 48 -9.26 -11.23 -8.43
CA ILE A 48 -8.75 -9.87 -8.51
C ILE A 48 -7.67 -9.72 -7.45
N ILE A 49 -6.50 -9.26 -7.85
CA ILE A 49 -5.47 -8.81 -6.91
C ILE A 49 -5.44 -7.29 -6.96
N LEU A 50 -5.68 -6.67 -5.81
CA LEU A 50 -5.52 -5.24 -5.61
C LEU A 50 -4.15 -5.01 -4.97
N VAL A 51 -3.24 -4.41 -5.73
CA VAL A 51 -1.96 -3.92 -5.22
C VAL A 51 -2.10 -2.43 -4.97
N ARG A 52 -1.98 -2.03 -3.71
CA ARG A 52 -2.17 -0.65 -3.28
C ARG A 52 -0.91 -0.12 -2.61
N ASP A 53 -0.34 0.93 -3.19
CA ASP A 53 0.71 1.71 -2.55
C ASP A 53 0.19 2.35 -1.24
N GLN A 54 0.94 2.21 -0.15
CA GLN A 54 0.62 2.78 1.17
C GLN A 54 1.67 3.76 1.68
N ALA A 55 2.70 4.08 0.89
CA ALA A 55 3.80 4.97 1.28
C ALA A 55 3.72 6.35 0.62
N GLN A 56 2.97 6.48 -0.48
CA GLN A 56 2.94 7.70 -1.29
C GLN A 56 1.58 8.43 -1.26
N GLY A 57 1.53 9.61 -1.88
CA GLY A 57 0.28 10.34 -2.08
C GLY A 57 -0.27 10.94 -0.78
N PHE A 58 -1.58 10.76 -0.54
CA PHE A 58 -2.24 11.14 0.73
C PHE A 58 -1.79 10.26 1.92
N TYR A 59 -1.03 9.20 1.64
CA TYR A 59 -0.06 8.51 2.49
C TYR A 59 0.80 9.44 3.33
N SER A 60 1.43 10.35 2.60
CA SER A 60 2.64 11.03 3.03
C SER A 60 2.53 12.52 2.73
N GLY A 61 3.67 13.18 2.72
CA GLY A 61 3.78 14.59 2.42
C GLY A 61 3.42 15.49 3.60
N THR A 62 3.41 16.79 3.33
CA THR A 62 3.34 17.82 4.37
C THR A 62 2.07 18.64 4.24
N ASN A 63 1.43 18.92 5.37
CA ASN A 63 0.36 19.89 5.46
C ASN A 63 0.94 21.26 5.83
N LYS A 64 0.49 22.31 5.15
CA LYS A 64 0.76 23.70 5.50
C LYS A 64 -0.56 24.38 5.80
N LEU A 65 -0.66 24.99 6.98
CA LEU A 65 -1.82 25.77 7.37
C LEU A 65 -1.67 27.21 6.83
N SER A 66 -2.75 27.80 6.31
CA SER A 66 -2.75 29.22 5.96
C SER A 66 -2.47 30.09 7.19
N THR A 67 -1.96 31.31 6.98
CA THR A 67 -1.71 32.26 8.06
C THR A 67 -2.98 32.57 8.87
N THR A 68 -4.14 32.58 8.19
CA THR A 68 -5.49 32.78 8.77
C THR A 68 -6.06 31.53 9.44
N LYS A 69 -5.43 30.36 9.29
CA LYS A 69 -5.86 29.06 9.84
C LYS A 69 -7.22 28.53 9.36
N ASP A 70 -7.73 29.06 8.25
CA ASP A 70 -8.99 28.66 7.61
C ASP A 70 -8.80 27.58 6.55
N THR A 71 -7.56 27.37 6.09
CA THR A 71 -7.25 26.55 4.91
C THR A 71 -6.04 25.68 5.19
N VAL A 72 -6.13 24.41 4.79
CA VAL A 72 -5.02 23.46 4.84
C VAL A 72 -4.60 23.12 3.41
N TYR A 73 -3.35 23.43 3.07
CA TYR A 73 -2.72 23.00 1.84
C TYR A 73 -1.97 21.70 2.08
N ARG A 74 -2.17 20.70 1.22
CA ARG A 74 -1.42 19.45 1.27
C ARG A 74 -0.59 19.28 0.01
N THR A 75 0.68 18.96 0.19
CA THR A 75 1.57 18.55 -0.91
C THR A 75 1.82 17.07 -0.81
N ALA A 76 1.47 16.33 -1.86
CA ALA A 76 1.69 14.89 -1.98
C ALA A 76 2.61 14.62 -3.17
N CYS A 77 3.49 13.62 -3.06
CA CYS A 77 4.39 13.22 -4.12
C CYS A 77 4.07 11.79 -4.57
N PHE A 78 4.20 11.56 -5.88
CA PHE A 78 4.16 10.24 -6.50
C PHE A 78 5.41 10.08 -7.35
N ARG A 79 6.15 9.00 -7.12
CA ARG A 79 7.41 8.67 -7.75
C ARG A 79 7.25 7.36 -8.51
N LYS A 80 7.54 7.43 -9.80
CA LYS A 80 7.41 6.29 -10.70
C LYS A 80 8.25 5.08 -10.26
N ASP A 81 9.45 5.33 -9.73
CA ASP A 81 10.37 4.27 -9.35
C ASP A 81 9.90 3.48 -8.13
N GLU A 82 9.28 4.16 -7.16
CA GLU A 82 8.67 3.52 -5.98
C GLU A 82 7.47 2.65 -6.40
N THR A 83 6.59 3.17 -7.27
CA THR A 83 5.49 2.37 -7.84
C THR A 83 6.00 1.18 -8.67
N GLY A 84 7.06 1.39 -9.46
CA GLY A 84 7.67 0.33 -10.25
C GLY A 84 8.32 -0.75 -9.40
N ARG A 85 8.93 -0.38 -8.26
CA ARG A 85 9.52 -1.30 -7.30
C ARG A 85 8.45 -2.14 -6.59
N ALA A 86 7.39 -1.50 -6.11
CA ALA A 86 6.24 -2.16 -5.51
C ALA A 86 5.65 -3.26 -6.43
N LEU A 87 5.55 -3.00 -7.74
CA LEU A 87 5.11 -4.01 -8.69
C LEU A 87 6.16 -5.11 -8.94
N LYS A 88 7.45 -4.78 -8.99
CA LYS A 88 8.48 -5.81 -9.24
C LYS A 88 8.64 -6.77 -8.08
N GLU A 89 8.70 -6.25 -6.86
CA GLU A 89 8.98 -7.04 -5.65
C GLU A 89 7.82 -7.98 -5.29
N ASN A 90 6.60 -7.58 -5.62
CA ASN A 90 5.40 -8.36 -5.29
C ASN A 90 4.94 -9.26 -6.44
N ARG A 91 5.79 -9.45 -7.46
CA ARG A 91 5.41 -10.17 -8.68
C ARG A 91 5.04 -11.63 -8.45
N GLY A 92 5.68 -12.29 -7.49
CA GLY A 92 5.38 -13.69 -7.15
C GLY A 92 3.93 -13.90 -6.71
N GLU A 93 3.35 -12.93 -5.98
CA GLU A 93 2.00 -13.02 -5.41
C GLU A 93 0.89 -13.22 -6.46
N TRP A 94 1.07 -12.69 -7.67
CA TRP A 94 0.09 -12.87 -8.74
C TRP A 94 0.45 -13.96 -9.75
N GLU A 95 1.72 -14.36 -9.82
CA GLU A 95 2.12 -15.57 -10.55
C GLU A 95 1.54 -16.81 -9.87
N ASP A 96 1.59 -16.87 -8.53
CA ASP A 96 0.98 -17.92 -7.72
C ASP A 96 -0.57 -17.93 -7.79
N ALA A 97 -1.17 -16.78 -8.09
CA ALA A 97 -2.62 -16.63 -8.23
C ALA A 97 -3.14 -16.86 -9.66
N ASN A 98 -2.29 -17.24 -10.62
CA ASN A 98 -2.64 -17.37 -12.06
C ASN A 98 -3.29 -16.11 -12.66
N VAL A 99 -2.97 -14.92 -12.15
CA VAL A 99 -3.58 -13.67 -12.61
C VAL A 99 -2.80 -13.10 -13.80
N LYS A 100 -3.49 -12.89 -14.94
CA LYS A 100 -2.92 -12.15 -16.07
C LYS A 100 -2.91 -10.65 -15.76
N VAL A 101 -1.72 -10.10 -15.53
CA VAL A 101 -1.54 -8.65 -15.36
C VAL A 101 -1.71 -7.95 -16.71
N ARG A 102 -2.77 -7.15 -16.85
CA ARG A 102 -2.89 -6.15 -17.92
C ARG A 102 -2.39 -4.81 -17.39
N SER A 103 -1.20 -4.40 -17.81
CA SER A 103 -0.71 -3.05 -17.57
C SER A 103 -1.20 -2.14 -18.70
N ASP A 104 -2.36 -1.51 -18.52
CA ASP A 104 -2.76 -0.39 -19.38
C ASP A 104 -1.94 0.82 -18.94
N GLY A 105 -0.71 0.90 -19.46
CA GLY A 105 0.19 2.00 -19.17
C GLY A 105 -0.47 3.31 -19.60
N LEU A 106 -0.50 4.30 -18.69
CA LEU A 106 -0.64 5.70 -19.08
C LEU A 106 0.47 5.99 -20.11
N LYS A 107 0.09 6.03 -21.39
CA LYS A 107 0.94 6.56 -22.44
C LYS A 107 1.21 8.03 -22.08
N LYS A 108 2.50 8.38 -22.03
CA LYS A 108 2.97 9.76 -21.91
C LYS A 108 2.40 10.62 -23.02
#